data_AF-A0A4R2N6U3-F1
#
_entry.id   AF-A0A4R2N6U3-F1
#
_cell.length_a   1.000
_cell.length_b   1.000
_cell.length_c   1.000
_cell.angle_alpha   90.00
_cell.angle_beta   90.00
_cell.angle_gamma   90.00
#
_symmetry.space_group_name_H-M   'P 1'
#
loop_
_entity.id
_entity.type
_entity.pdbx_description
1 polymer ?
#
loop_
_entity_poly.entity_id
_entity_poly.type
_entity_poly.pdbx_seq_one_letter_code
_entity_poly.pdbx_strand_id
1 'polypeptide(L)'
;MSAVITNAKRQYRLVLLIETMLILAIALVLIGISIKLSISFFIGSMGSFFPFVLSVFFVFFRKNIASSQKNGSSKTTNSAKVLYQSELLKWATTIVLFILVFTLYQTVDFISFFAGYFFSLLCNTVLPILIISRENKIKR
;
A
#
# COMPACT_ATOMS: atom_id res chain seq x y z
N MET A 1 7.15 -18.67 -15.55
CA MET A 1 6.92 -17.21 -15.35
C MET A 1 8.23 -16.47 -15.56
N SER A 2 8.23 -15.30 -16.21
CA SER A 2 9.44 -14.48 -16.39
C SER A 2 10.06 -14.10 -15.03
N ALA A 3 11.38 -14.26 -14.87
CA ALA A 3 12.12 -13.94 -13.65
C ALA A 3 11.85 -12.52 -13.11
N VAL A 4 11.52 -11.59 -14.00
CA VAL A 4 11.20 -10.18 -13.67
C VAL A 4 9.90 -10.07 -12.85
N ILE A 5 8.89 -10.90 -13.14
CA ILE A 5 7.60 -10.87 -12.44
C ILE A 5 7.74 -11.47 -11.03
N THR A 6 8.52 -12.54 -10.92
CA THR A 6 8.80 -13.20 -9.64
C THR A 6 9.59 -12.28 -8.70
N ASN A 7 10.57 -11.54 -9.23
CA ASN A 7 11.35 -10.57 -8.47
C ASN A 7 10.48 -9.39 -8.00
N ALA A 8 9.63 -8.83 -8.87
CA ALA A 8 8.71 -7.77 -8.48
C ALA A 8 7.76 -8.22 -7.34
N LYS A 9 7.18 -9.42 -7.44
CA LYS A 9 6.31 -9.96 -6.38
C LYS A 9 7.06 -10.11 -5.05
N ARG A 10 8.32 -10.56 -5.08
CA ARG A 10 9.17 -10.68 -3.89
C ARG A 10 9.45 -9.31 -3.26
N GLN A 11 9.75 -8.29 -4.06
CA GLN A 11 9.98 -6.92 -3.59
C GLN A 11 8.72 -6.34 -2.90
N TYR A 12 7.56 -6.44 -3.53
CA TYR A 12 6.31 -5.96 -2.91
C TYR A 12 5.95 -6.69 -1.62
N ARG A 13 6.25 -7.99 -1.53
CA ARG A 13 6.07 -8.75 -0.28
C ARG A 13 6.98 -8.24 0.84
N LEU A 14 8.23 -7.89 0.51
CA LEU A 14 9.16 -7.29 1.48
C LEU A 14 8.71 -5.90 1.91
N VAL A 15 8.23 -5.06 0.98
CA VAL A 15 7.65 -3.74 1.30
C VAL A 15 6.53 -3.89 2.32
N LEU A 16 5.54 -4.76 2.05
CA LEU A 16 4.40 -4.98 2.94
C LEU A 16 4.84 -5.52 4.31
N LEU A 17 5.83 -6.42 4.35
CA LEU A 17 6.35 -6.95 5.61
C LEU A 17 7.05 -5.84 6.43
N ILE A 18 7.87 -5.02 5.80
CA ILE A 18 8.56 -3.92 6.49
C ILE A 18 7.55 -2.87 6.98
N GLU A 19 6.56 -2.53 6.17
CA GLU A 19 5.53 -1.57 6.54
C GLU A 19 4.69 -2.07 7.73
N THR A 20 4.24 -3.33 7.69
CA THR A 20 3.50 -3.93 8.82
C THR A 20 4.32 -3.94 10.11
N MET A 21 5.62 -4.26 10.02
CA MET A 21 6.52 -4.21 11.18
C MET A 21 6.69 -2.80 11.72
N LEU A 22 6.80 -1.78 10.87
CA LEU A 22 6.91 -0.38 11.28
C LEU A 22 5.63 0.12 11.95
N ILE A 23 4.46 -0.18 11.37
CA ILE A 23 3.16 0.18 11.95
C ILE A 23 3.01 -0.45 13.33
N LEU A 24 3.34 -1.73 13.48
CA LEU A 24 3.27 -2.44 14.77
C LEU A 24 4.26 -1.88 15.79
N ALA A 25 5.51 -1.60 15.39
CA ALA A 25 6.51 -1.03 16.28
C ALA A 25 6.08 0.34 16.82
N ILE A 26 5.55 1.21 15.97
CA ILE A 26 5.08 2.53 16.38
C ILE A 26 3.83 2.41 17.25
N ALA A 27 2.87 1.57 16.88
CA ALA A 27 1.70 1.31 17.71
C ALA A 27 2.11 0.83 19.12
N LEU A 28 3.07 -0.10 19.22
CA LEU A 28 3.56 -0.59 20.51
C LEU A 28 4.15 0.53 21.39
N VAL A 29 4.91 1.46 20.78
CA VAL A 29 5.44 2.62 21.49
C VAL A 29 4.31 3.55 21.97
N LEU A 30 3.30 3.78 21.13
CA LEU A 30 2.15 4.63 21.49
C LEU A 30 1.28 4.01 22.59
N ILE A 31 1.21 2.68 22.70
CA ILE A 31 0.49 2.01 23.81
C ILE A 31 1.05 2.48 25.16
N GLY A 32 2.37 2.65 25.28
CA GLY A 32 3.03 3.13 26.50
C GLY A 32 2.65 4.57 26.88
N ILE A 33 2.14 5.36 25.93
CA ILE A 33 1.68 6.74 26.16
C ILE A 33 0.18 6.75 26.43
N SER A 34 -0.61 6.18 25.52
CA SER A 34 -2.07 6.12 25.63
C SER A 34 -2.64 5.12 24.62
N ILE A 35 -3.43 4.18 25.13
CA ILE A 35 -4.13 3.16 24.31
C ILE A 35 -5.03 3.83 23.27
N LYS A 36 -5.72 4.92 23.62
CA LYS A 36 -6.60 5.65 22.69
C LYS A 36 -5.84 6.22 21.48
N LEU A 37 -4.66 6.80 21.70
CA LEU A 37 -3.81 7.34 20.63
C LEU A 37 -3.28 6.20 19.75
N SER A 38 -2.84 5.10 20.36
CA SER A 38 -2.37 3.92 19.64
C SER A 38 -3.46 3.32 18.74
N ILE A 39 -4.68 3.17 19.25
CA ILE A 39 -5.81 2.63 18.48
C ILE A 39 -6.15 3.56 17.32
N SER A 40 -6.23 4.88 17.58
CA SER A 40 -6.53 5.88 16.55
C SER A 40 -5.47 5.89 15.45
N PHE A 41 -4.18 5.84 15.82
CA PHE A 41 -3.06 5.73 14.90
C PHE A 41 -3.10 4.43 14.07
N PHE A 42 -3.39 3.30 14.72
CA PHE A 42 -3.48 2.01 14.05
C PHE A 42 -4.61 1.98 13.02
N ILE A 43 -5.79 2.48 13.38
CA ILE A 43 -6.94 2.57 12.45
C ILE A 43 -6.61 3.52 11.28
N GLY A 44 -5.94 4.63 11.55
CA GLY A 44 -5.47 5.57 10.52
C GLY A 44 -4.49 4.93 9.53
N SER A 45 -3.49 4.21 10.04
CA SER A 45 -2.51 3.52 9.20
C SER A 45 -3.14 2.42 8.33
N MET A 46 -4.13 1.68 8.87
CA MET A 46 -4.92 0.72 8.09
C MET A 46 -5.66 1.38 6.91
N GLY A 47 -6.09 2.64 7.08
CA GLY A 47 -6.76 3.42 6.04
C GLY A 47 -5.92 3.65 4.77
N SER A 48 -4.59 3.59 4.86
CA SER A 48 -3.67 3.67 3.71
C SER A 48 -3.13 2.28 3.31
N PHE A 49 -2.89 1.41 4.29
CA PHE A 49 -2.37 0.06 4.08
C PHE A 49 -3.30 -0.82 3.22
N PHE A 50 -4.60 -0.86 3.54
CA PHE A 50 -5.57 -1.67 2.78
C PHE A 50 -5.67 -1.27 1.31
N PRO A 51 -5.87 0.03 0.97
CA PRO A 51 -5.85 0.49 -0.43
C PRO A 51 -4.56 0.12 -1.17
N PHE A 52 -3.41 0.19 -0.49
CA PHE A 52 -2.12 -0.17 -1.08
C PHE A 52 -2.04 -1.67 -1.41
N VAL A 53 -2.39 -2.54 -0.46
CA VAL A 53 -2.44 -4.00 -0.67
C VAL A 53 -3.39 -4.34 -1.83
N LEU A 54 -4.59 -3.75 -1.84
CA LEU A 54 -5.59 -3.98 -2.87
C LEU A 54 -5.06 -3.58 -4.27
N SER A 55 -4.34 -2.47 -4.34
CA SER A 55 -3.79 -1.95 -5.59
C SER A 55 -2.63 -2.80 -6.12
N VAL A 56 -1.74 -3.24 -5.24
CA VAL A 56 -0.68 -4.18 -5.59
C VAL A 56 -1.30 -5.47 -6.13
N PHE A 57 -2.30 -6.01 -5.43
CA PHE A 57 -3.03 -7.20 -5.88
C PHE A 57 -3.69 -6.99 -7.25
N PHE A 58 -4.40 -5.88 -7.44
CA PHE A 58 -5.08 -5.54 -8.69
C PHE A 58 -4.12 -5.45 -9.88
N VAL A 59 -2.97 -4.79 -9.71
CA VAL A 59 -1.94 -4.65 -10.75
C VAL A 59 -1.37 -6.03 -11.14
N PHE A 60 -1.09 -6.89 -10.16
CA PHE A 60 -0.58 -8.24 -10.45
C PHE A 60 -1.64 -9.16 -11.07
N PHE A 61 -2.89 -9.07 -10.63
CA PHE A 61 -3.99 -9.90 -11.15
C PHE A 61 -4.30 -9.58 -12.61
N ARG A 62 -4.39 -8.29 -12.98
CA ARG A 62 -4.60 -7.90 -14.39
C ARG A 62 -3.43 -8.26 -15.30
N LYS A 63 -2.20 -8.23 -14.80
CA LYS A 63 -1.03 -8.63 -15.59
C LYS A 63 -1.05 -10.12 -15.95
N ASN A 64 -1.57 -10.98 -15.06
CA ASN A 64 -1.78 -12.40 -15.35
C ASN A 64 -2.88 -12.63 -16.40
N ILE A 65 -3.96 -11.84 -16.37
CA ILE A 65 -5.03 -11.91 -17.38
C ILE A 65 -4.53 -11.41 -18.74
N ALA A 66 -3.80 -10.29 -18.78
CA ALA A 66 -3.24 -9.73 -20.01
C ALA A 66 -2.17 -10.64 -20.67
N SER A 67 -1.47 -11.48 -19.90
CA SER A 67 -0.57 -12.49 -20.47
C SER A 67 -1.29 -13.68 -21.11
N SER A 68 -2.58 -13.88 -20.84
CA SER A 68 -3.42 -14.88 -21.51
C SER A 68 -3.99 -14.34 -22.84
N GLN A 69 -4.15 -13.01 -22.96
CA GLN A 69 -4.59 -12.34 -24.19
C GLN A 69 -3.39 -11.96 -25.08
N LYS A 70 -2.56 -12.96 -25.42
CA LYS A 70 -1.40 -12.81 -26.31
C LYS A 70 -1.84 -12.96 -27.77
N ASN A 71 -2.60 -11.99 -28.29
CA ASN A 71 -2.77 -11.75 -29.73
C ASN A 71 -3.23 -10.29 -29.93
N GLY A 72 -2.38 -9.46 -30.54
CA GLY A 72 -2.78 -8.15 -31.08
C GLY A 72 -2.47 -6.92 -30.25
N SER A 73 -1.24 -6.40 -30.37
CA SER A 73 -0.92 -4.97 -30.52
C SER A 73 -1.57 -3.95 -29.55
N SER A 74 -0.97 -3.67 -28.38
CA SER A 74 -1.01 -2.37 -27.65
C SER A 74 -0.30 -2.43 -26.29
N LYS A 75 1.00 -2.75 -26.26
CA LYS A 75 1.74 -2.99 -25.01
C LYS A 75 2.04 -1.73 -24.17
N THR A 76 2.02 -0.53 -24.76
CA THR A 76 2.51 0.68 -24.09
C THR A 76 1.38 1.59 -23.59
N THR A 77 0.26 1.68 -24.32
CA THR A 77 -0.90 2.54 -23.94
C THR A 77 -1.72 1.97 -22.78
N ASN A 78 -1.77 0.64 -22.61
CA ASN A 78 -2.49 0.01 -21.51
C ASN A 78 -1.77 0.12 -20.15
N SER A 79 -0.44 0.29 -20.12
CA SER A 79 0.32 0.34 -18.88
C SER A 79 0.01 1.60 -18.05
N ALA A 80 -0.09 2.76 -18.70
CA ALA A 80 -0.49 4.01 -18.04
C ALA A 80 -1.93 3.95 -17.51
N LYS A 81 -2.84 3.34 -18.29
CA LYS A 81 -4.25 3.18 -17.90
C LYS A 81 -4.41 2.26 -16.67
N VAL A 82 -3.60 1.20 -16.57
CA VAL A 82 -3.60 0.28 -15.41
C VAL A 82 -3.06 0.98 -14.16
N LEU A 83 -2.00 1.78 -14.28
CA LEU A 83 -1.48 2.57 -13.16
C LEU A 83 -2.51 3.59 -12.66
N TYR A 84 -3.13 4.34 -13.58
CA TYR A 84 -4.15 5.32 -13.22
C TYR A 84 -5.37 4.67 -12.57
N GLN A 85 -5.83 3.52 -13.08
CA GLN A 85 -6.93 2.78 -12.46
C GLN A 85 -6.57 2.19 -11.09
N SER A 86 -5.32 1.77 -10.89
CA SER A 86 -4.85 1.34 -9.57
C SER A 86 -4.78 2.51 -8.59
N GLU A 87 -4.40 3.70 -9.04
CA GLU A 87 -4.40 4.92 -8.22
C GLU A 87 -5.83 5.29 -7.81
N LEU A 88 -6.76 5.31 -8.77
CA LEU A 88 -8.16 5.64 -8.55
C LEU A 88 -8.84 4.63 -7.59
N LEU A 89 -8.46 3.35 -7.69
CA LEU A 89 -8.91 2.32 -6.76
C LEU A 89 -8.40 2.58 -5.33
N LYS A 90 -7.15 3.06 -5.15
CA LYS A 90 -6.65 3.44 -3.83
C LYS A 90 -7.54 4.51 -3.22
N TRP A 91 -7.71 5.62 -3.95
CA TRP A 91 -8.47 6.77 -3.48
C TRP A 91 -9.91 6.41 -3.12
N ALA A 92 -10.60 5.67 -4.00
CA ALA A 92 -11.96 5.22 -3.72
C ALA A 92 -12.04 4.34 -2.47
N THR A 93 -11.11 3.39 -2.31
CA THR A 93 -11.07 2.50 -1.14
C THR A 93 -10.77 3.28 0.14
N THR A 94 -9.84 4.24 0.11
CA THR A 94 -9.52 5.11 1.25
C THR A 94 -10.73 5.92 1.70
N ILE A 95 -11.47 6.52 0.76
CA ILE A 95 -12.66 7.32 1.06
C ILE A 95 -13.72 6.46 1.76
N VAL A 96 -14.00 5.27 1.23
CA VAL A 96 -14.97 4.34 1.84
C VAL A 96 -14.53 3.92 3.25
N LEU A 97 -13.24 3.62 3.44
CA LEU A 97 -12.68 3.29 4.75
C LEU A 97 -12.83 4.45 5.74
N PHE A 98 -12.56 5.68 5.32
CA PHE A 98 -12.67 6.85 6.18
C PHE A 98 -14.12 7.10 6.60
N ILE A 99 -15.07 6.99 5.66
CA ILE A 99 -16.50 7.09 5.98
C ILE A 99 -16.88 6.03 7.02
N LEU A 100 -16.46 4.77 6.82
CA LEU A 100 -16.74 3.69 7.76
C LEU A 100 -16.14 3.95 9.14
N VAL A 101 -14.88 4.38 9.22
CA VAL A 101 -14.20 4.65 10.49
C VAL A 101 -14.89 5.78 11.25
N PHE A 102 -15.16 6.91 10.60
CA PHE A 102 -15.79 8.05 11.28
C PHE A 102 -17.26 7.82 11.62
N THR A 103 -17.95 6.93 10.89
CA THR A 103 -19.32 6.54 11.21
C THR A 103 -19.38 5.54 12.37
N LEU A 104 -18.48 4.55 12.40
CA LEU A 104 -18.50 3.46 13.37
C LEU A 104 -17.75 3.78 14.66
N TYR A 105 -16.76 4.69 14.62
CA TYR A 105 -15.92 5.02 15.76
C TYR A 105 -15.89 6.54 15.97
N GLN A 106 -16.82 7.05 16.78
CA GLN A 106 -16.92 8.49 17.05
C GLN A 106 -15.85 9.03 18.01
N THR A 107 -15.07 8.15 18.65
CA THR A 107 -14.07 8.53 19.66
C THR A 107 -12.63 8.57 19.11
N VAL A 108 -12.46 8.52 17.78
CA VAL A 108 -11.13 8.61 17.14
C VAL A 108 -10.45 9.93 17.52
N ASP A 109 -9.20 9.86 17.95
CA ASP A 109 -8.34 11.04 18.00
C ASP A 109 -7.89 11.39 16.58
N PHE A 110 -8.45 12.47 16.01
CA PHE A 110 -8.22 12.84 14.61
C PHE A 110 -6.75 13.05 14.29
N ILE A 111 -6.00 13.68 15.20
CA ILE A 111 -4.57 13.98 14.98
C ILE A 111 -3.77 12.68 14.87
N SER A 112 -3.96 11.76 15.82
CA SER A 112 -3.28 10.45 15.80
C SER A 112 -3.70 9.61 14.61
N PHE A 113 -4.98 9.64 14.24
CA PHE A 113 -5.50 8.94 13.07
C PHE A 113 -4.84 9.43 11.78
N PHE A 114 -4.85 10.75 11.53
CA PHE A 114 -4.21 11.30 10.33
C PHE A 114 -2.69 11.10 10.36
N ALA A 115 -2.04 11.18 11.52
CA ALA A 115 -0.62 10.87 11.64
C ALA A 115 -0.31 9.43 11.20
N GLY A 116 -1.10 8.45 11.64
CA GLY A 116 -0.97 7.05 11.20
C GLY A 116 -1.22 6.86 9.71
N TYR A 117 -2.25 7.52 9.18
CA TYR A 117 -2.55 7.50 7.76
C TYR A 117 -1.40 8.06 6.90
N PHE A 118 -0.92 9.27 7.21
CA PHE A 118 0.18 9.89 6.48
C PHE A 118 1.48 9.09 6.60
N PHE A 119 1.75 8.52 7.78
CA PHE A 119 2.92 7.67 7.98
C PHE A 119 2.89 6.43 7.07
N SER A 120 1.77 5.70 7.03
CA SER A 120 1.64 4.55 6.12
C SER A 120 1.69 5.00 4.66
N LEU A 121 1.08 6.13 4.30
CA LEU A 121 1.12 6.66 2.94
C LEU A 121 2.56 6.96 2.47
N LEU A 122 3.37 7.54 3.36
CA LEU A 122 4.79 7.77 3.11
C LEU A 122 5.54 6.45 2.97
N CYS A 123 5.30 5.47 3.84
CA CYS A 123 5.91 4.14 3.72
C CYS A 123 5.56 3.47 2.38
N ASN A 124 4.30 3.53 1.98
CA ASN A 124 3.79 3.00 0.72
C ASN A 124 4.45 3.60 -0.52
N THR A 125 4.94 4.83 -0.41
CA THR A 125 5.61 5.53 -1.51
C THR A 125 7.13 5.34 -1.46
N VAL A 126 7.73 5.49 -0.29
CA VAL A 126 9.19 5.51 -0.11
C VAL A 126 9.79 4.10 -0.11
N LEU A 127 9.14 3.12 0.52
CA LEU A 127 9.69 1.75 0.64
C LEU A 127 9.91 1.07 -0.73
N PRO A 128 8.95 1.12 -1.68
CA PRO A 128 9.20 0.57 -3.02
C PRO A 128 10.39 1.23 -3.71
N ILE A 129 10.53 2.56 -3.63
CA ILE A 129 11.62 3.32 -4.25
C ILE A 129 12.97 2.89 -3.67
N LEU A 130 13.07 2.79 -2.35
CA LEU A 130 14.30 2.38 -1.67
C LEU A 130 14.72 0.96 -2.04
N ILE A 131 13.77 0.01 -2.04
CA ILE A 131 14.06 -1.40 -2.34
C ILE A 131 14.49 -1.57 -3.81
N ILE A 132 13.82 -0.91 -4.75
CA ILE A 132 14.17 -0.95 -6.18
C ILE A 132 15.55 -0.32 -6.41
N SER A 133 15.83 0.83 -5.78
CA SER A 133 17.12 1.53 -5.90
C SER A 133 18.28 0.69 -5.38
N ARG A 134 18.09 -0.02 -4.26
CA ARG A 134 19.10 -0.92 -3.69
C ARG A 134 19.43 -2.10 -4.61
N GLU A 135 18.43 -2.72 -5.24
CA GLU A 135 18.68 -3.84 -6.17
C GLU A 135 19.44 -3.39 -7.42
N ASN A 136 19.13 -2.20 -7.95
CA ASN A 136 19.85 -1.65 -9.11
C ASN A 136 21.32 -1.33 -8.81
N LYS A 137 21.67 -1.00 -7.56
CA LYS A 137 23.07 -0.83 -7.13
C LYS A 137 23.83 -2.15 -6.98
N ILE A 138 23.16 -3.26 -6.66
CA ILE A 138 23.82 -4.57 -6.47
C ILE A 138 24.09 -5.28 -7.81
N LYS A 139 23.38 -4.90 -8.88
CA LYS A 139 23.57 -5.44 -10.24
C LYS A 139 24.61 -4.69 -11.09
N ARG A 140 25.17 -3.60 -10.58
CA ARG A 140 26.31 -2.88 -11.19
C ARG A 140 27.58 -3.28 -10.49
#